data_AF-A0A292SUB4-F1
#
_entry.id   AF-A0A292SUB4-F1
#
_cell.length_a   1.000
_cell.length_b   1.000
_cell.length_c   1.000
_cell.angle_alpha   90.00
_cell.angle_beta   90.00
_cell.angle_gamma   90.00
#
_symmetry.space_group_name_H-M   'P 1'
#
loop_
_entity.id
_entity.type
_entity.pdbx_description
1 polymer ?
#
loop_
_entity_poly.entity_id
_entity_poly.type
_entity_poly.pdbx_seq_one_letter_code
_entity_poly.pdbx_strand_id
1 'polypeptide(L)'
;MGGGSSSKSNSSSTTTYKKTTTTNPYVTSVTDNNGTTTTLNDGTAYKSVYDYMNKNMDSLLEEYRNPTINSETNQALLKNYTQTLDEESKKALENSIISPLASRNMLRSSSATNLYSDLSKNITDNISNYTAQLLANSQKNTGDMIALLTNAYLQGQNAVNGNQALSLTTSSGNATTTGTGSTKSYSYGL
;
A
#
# COMPACT_ATOMS: atom_id res chain seq x y z
N MET A 1 29.92 -21.19 67.69
CA MET A 1 28.82 -21.41 66.74
C MET A 1 27.85 -20.25 66.89
N GLY A 2 27.66 -19.44 65.85
CA GLY A 2 26.71 -18.33 65.85
C GLY A 2 26.27 -18.06 64.42
N GLY A 3 25.27 -18.81 63.96
CA GLY A 3 24.72 -18.68 62.61
C GLY A 3 23.85 -17.44 62.52
N GLY A 4 24.34 -16.41 61.85
CA GLY A 4 23.52 -15.28 61.43
C GLY A 4 22.75 -15.62 60.16
N SER A 5 21.51 -16.07 60.31
CA SER A 5 20.58 -16.23 59.17
C SER A 5 20.17 -14.84 58.66
N SER A 6 20.75 -14.40 57.54
CA SER A 6 20.25 -13.23 56.82
C SER A 6 18.92 -13.58 56.17
N SER A 7 17.81 -13.18 56.78
CA SER A 7 16.49 -13.28 56.16
C SER A 7 16.45 -12.34 54.95
N LYS A 8 16.54 -12.88 53.73
CA LYS A 8 16.22 -12.14 52.51
C LYS A 8 14.74 -11.75 52.58
N SER A 9 14.49 -10.48 52.84
CA SER A 9 13.14 -9.93 52.79
C SER A 9 12.75 -9.82 51.32
N ASN A 10 12.00 -10.80 50.80
CA ASN A 10 11.37 -10.67 49.50
C ASN A 10 10.25 -9.65 49.63
N SER A 11 10.51 -8.41 49.23
CA SER A 11 9.45 -7.43 49.01
C SER A 11 8.81 -7.75 47.65
N SER A 12 7.54 -8.11 47.66
CA SER A 12 6.73 -8.19 46.45
C SER A 12 5.94 -6.90 46.32
N SER A 13 6.15 -6.17 45.22
CA SER A 13 5.35 -5.01 44.85
C SER A 13 4.52 -5.34 43.62
N THR A 14 3.22 -5.09 43.67
CA THR A 14 2.34 -5.23 42.51
C THR A 14 1.94 -3.84 42.03
N THR A 15 2.21 -3.54 40.76
CA THR A 15 1.76 -2.32 40.09
C THR A 15 0.47 -2.62 39.32
N THR A 16 -0.58 -1.87 39.61
CA THR A 16 -1.87 -1.92 38.90
C THR A 16 -2.01 -0.65 38.08
N TYR A 17 -1.94 -0.79 36.77
CA TYR A 17 -2.22 0.26 35.79
C TYR A 17 -3.68 0.68 35.85
N LYS A 18 -3.92 1.99 35.80
CA LYS A 18 -5.28 2.53 35.74
C LYS A 18 -5.74 2.61 34.29
N LYS A 19 -6.97 2.15 34.02
CA LYS A 19 -7.58 2.25 32.68
C LYS A 19 -7.53 3.69 32.18
N THR A 20 -6.80 3.91 31.10
CA THR A 20 -6.55 5.24 30.53
C THR A 20 -6.86 5.23 29.04
N THR A 21 -7.65 6.19 28.58
CA THR A 21 -7.92 6.41 27.16
C THR A 21 -7.15 7.63 26.68
N THR A 22 -6.43 7.49 25.58
CA THR A 22 -5.66 8.56 24.94
C THR A 22 -6.06 8.65 23.48
N THR A 23 -6.55 9.81 23.07
CA THR A 23 -7.06 10.01 21.71
C THR A 23 -6.34 11.18 21.06
N ASN A 24 -6.01 11.00 19.78
CA ASN A 24 -5.66 12.08 18.87
C ASN A 24 -6.57 11.99 17.63
N PRO A 25 -6.48 12.91 16.65
CA PRO A 25 -7.34 12.88 15.47
C PRO A 25 -7.31 11.57 14.68
N TYR A 26 -6.20 10.83 14.75
CA TYR A 26 -5.94 9.65 13.92
C TYR A 26 -6.19 8.31 14.61
N VAL A 27 -6.00 8.24 15.93
CA VAL A 27 -6.04 6.99 16.70
C VAL A 27 -6.62 7.19 18.10
N THR A 28 -7.17 6.12 18.64
CA THR A 28 -7.59 6.01 20.04
C THR A 28 -6.89 4.82 20.67
N SER A 29 -6.18 5.06 21.78
CA SER A 29 -5.50 4.04 22.58
C SER A 29 -6.18 3.86 23.92
N VAL A 30 -6.32 2.63 24.38
CA VAL A 30 -6.77 2.28 25.73
C VAL A 30 -5.71 1.41 26.38
N THR A 31 -5.19 1.85 27.53
CA THR A 31 -4.24 1.08 28.35
C THR A 31 -4.89 0.64 29.65
N ASP A 32 -4.76 -0.63 30.00
CA ASP A 32 -5.10 -1.21 31.30
C ASP A 32 -4.07 -2.28 31.73
N ASN A 33 -4.36 -3.05 32.77
CA ASN A 33 -3.48 -4.13 33.25
C ASN A 33 -3.17 -5.23 32.21
N ASN A 34 -3.98 -5.34 31.15
CA ASN A 34 -3.80 -6.32 30.09
C ASN A 34 -2.96 -5.78 28.93
N GLY A 35 -2.55 -4.51 28.98
CA GLY A 35 -1.72 -3.84 27.98
C GLY A 35 -2.42 -2.67 27.31
N THR A 36 -1.81 -2.19 26.22
CA THR A 36 -2.32 -1.08 25.41
C THR A 36 -2.91 -1.61 24.11
N THR A 37 -4.15 -1.23 23.83
CA THR A 37 -4.82 -1.47 22.54
C THR A 37 -5.00 -0.14 21.82
N THR A 38 -4.81 -0.12 20.50
CA THR A 38 -4.97 1.11 19.70
C THR A 38 -5.69 0.83 18.41
N THR A 39 -6.63 1.69 18.11
CA THR A 39 -7.44 1.61 16.91
C THR A 39 -7.30 2.90 16.12
N LEU A 40 -7.16 2.79 14.80
CA LEU A 40 -7.26 3.92 13.88
C LEU A 40 -8.70 4.43 13.90
N ASN A 41 -8.89 5.75 14.05
CA ASN A 41 -10.21 6.35 14.05
C ASN A 41 -10.83 6.27 12.65
N ASP A 42 -12.14 6.05 12.60
CA ASP A 42 -12.89 5.99 11.35
C ASP A 42 -12.86 7.33 10.61
N GLY A 43 -12.91 7.25 9.28
CA GLY A 43 -12.84 8.43 8.39
C GLY A 43 -11.43 9.02 8.23
N THR A 44 -10.42 8.48 8.91
CA THR A 44 -9.03 8.96 8.74
C THR A 44 -8.38 8.36 7.51
N ALA A 45 -7.47 9.12 6.87
CA ALA A 45 -6.72 8.64 5.72
C ALA A 45 -5.93 7.36 6.03
N TYR A 46 -5.34 7.27 7.23
CA TYR A 46 -4.61 6.08 7.66
C TYR A 46 -5.50 4.85 7.79
N LYS A 47 -6.74 4.99 8.31
CA LYS A 47 -7.72 3.90 8.35
C LYS A 47 -8.07 3.42 6.95
N SER A 48 -8.35 4.35 6.03
CA SER A 48 -8.66 4.02 4.64
C SER A 48 -7.51 3.29 3.94
N VAL A 49 -6.27 3.75 4.11
CA VAL A 49 -5.08 3.09 3.55
C VAL A 49 -4.90 1.71 4.15
N TYR A 50 -5.03 1.58 5.48
CA TYR A 50 -4.91 0.31 6.19
C TYR A 50 -5.94 -0.72 5.69
N ASP A 51 -7.22 -0.33 5.61
CA ASP A 51 -8.29 -1.19 5.12
C ASP A 51 -8.09 -1.56 3.65
N TYR A 52 -7.71 -0.59 2.82
CA TYR A 52 -7.48 -0.82 1.40
C TYR A 52 -6.33 -1.78 1.17
N MET A 53 -5.18 -1.58 1.85
CA MET A 53 -4.04 -2.48 1.73
C MET A 53 -4.39 -3.88 2.20
N ASN A 54 -4.99 -4.03 3.38
CA ASN A 54 -5.32 -5.36 3.90
C ASN A 54 -6.32 -6.10 3.00
N LYS A 55 -7.23 -5.37 2.34
CA LYS A 55 -8.21 -5.97 1.44
C LYS A 55 -7.63 -6.30 0.05
N ASN A 56 -6.68 -5.52 -0.45
CA ASN A 56 -6.30 -5.55 -1.86
C ASN A 56 -4.84 -5.91 -2.13
N MET A 57 -3.95 -6.03 -1.13
CA MET A 57 -2.51 -6.22 -1.35
C MET A 57 -2.20 -7.43 -2.23
N ASP A 58 -2.87 -8.56 -2.03
CA ASP A 58 -2.65 -9.76 -2.84
C ASP A 58 -2.96 -9.51 -4.33
N SER A 59 -4.05 -8.78 -4.61
CA SER A 59 -4.44 -8.39 -5.97
C SER A 59 -3.42 -7.45 -6.59
N LEU A 60 -2.90 -6.50 -5.82
CA LEU A 60 -1.87 -5.57 -6.30
C LEU A 60 -0.54 -6.26 -6.59
N LEU A 61 -0.14 -7.20 -5.74
CA LEU A 61 1.07 -8.01 -5.95
C LEU A 61 0.92 -8.92 -7.17
N GLU A 62 -0.28 -9.45 -7.41
CA GLU A 62 -0.56 -10.26 -8.59
C GLU A 62 -0.54 -9.42 -9.87
N GLU A 63 -1.18 -8.25 -9.91
CA GLU A 63 -1.12 -7.33 -11.05
C GLU A 63 0.31 -6.83 -11.30
N TYR A 64 1.11 -6.63 -10.25
CA TYR A 64 2.51 -6.27 -10.38
C TYR A 64 3.33 -7.41 -11.02
N ARG A 65 3.10 -8.66 -10.60
CA ARG A 65 3.84 -9.82 -11.16
C ARG A 65 3.38 -10.18 -12.56
N ASN A 66 2.09 -10.14 -12.80
CA ASN A 66 1.43 -10.60 -14.01
C ASN A 66 0.50 -9.51 -14.55
N PRO A 67 1.03 -8.39 -15.06
CA PRO A 67 0.21 -7.30 -15.59
C PRO A 67 -0.66 -7.83 -16.74
N THR A 68 -1.90 -7.34 -16.82
CA THR A 68 -2.86 -7.83 -17.81
C THR A 68 -3.31 -6.73 -18.76
N ILE A 69 -3.41 -7.06 -20.05
CA ILE A 69 -3.99 -6.16 -21.06
C ILE A 69 -5.51 -6.04 -20.88
N ASN A 70 -6.12 -6.99 -20.16
CA ASN A 70 -7.57 -7.10 -20.01
C ASN A 70 -8.15 -6.15 -18.95
N SER A 71 -7.33 -5.38 -18.24
CA SER A 71 -7.85 -4.35 -17.34
C SER A 71 -8.61 -3.28 -18.14
N GLU A 72 -9.67 -2.72 -17.57
CA GLU A 72 -10.51 -1.72 -18.26
C GLU A 72 -9.67 -0.55 -18.80
N THR A 73 -8.70 -0.09 -18.01
CA THR A 73 -7.79 1.00 -18.39
C THR A 73 -6.89 0.60 -19.55
N ASN A 74 -6.25 -0.58 -19.48
CA ASN A 74 -5.34 -1.03 -20.54
C ASN A 74 -6.10 -1.30 -21.85
N GLN A 75 -7.31 -1.85 -21.77
CA GLN A 75 -8.19 -2.02 -22.94
C GLN A 75 -8.61 -0.68 -23.54
N ALA A 76 -8.97 0.31 -22.71
CA ALA A 76 -9.33 1.64 -23.19
C ALA A 76 -8.17 2.33 -23.92
N LEU A 77 -6.96 2.25 -23.35
CA LEU A 77 -5.74 2.80 -23.96
C LEU A 77 -5.38 2.09 -25.26
N LEU A 78 -5.40 0.74 -25.26
CA LEU A 78 -5.14 -0.05 -26.46
C LEU A 78 -6.15 0.27 -27.57
N LYS A 79 -7.44 0.32 -27.24
CA LYS A 79 -8.50 0.66 -28.21
C LYS A 79 -8.29 2.04 -28.81
N ASN A 80 -7.98 3.04 -27.98
CA ASN A 80 -7.71 4.39 -28.46
C ASN A 80 -6.52 4.41 -29.42
N TYR A 81 -5.42 3.76 -29.04
CA TYR A 81 -4.24 3.64 -29.90
C TYR A 81 -4.53 2.94 -31.22
N THR A 82 -5.26 1.81 -31.19
CA THR A 82 -5.62 1.09 -32.42
C THR A 82 -6.50 1.91 -33.35
N GLN A 83 -7.41 2.72 -32.80
CA GLN A 83 -8.27 3.60 -33.60
C GLN A 83 -7.44 4.70 -34.29
N THR A 84 -6.54 5.35 -33.55
CA THR A 84 -5.65 6.37 -34.12
C THR A 84 -4.75 5.78 -35.21
N LEU A 85 -4.18 4.59 -34.96
CA LEU A 85 -3.32 3.93 -35.93
C LEU A 85 -4.07 3.55 -37.22
N ASP A 86 -5.32 3.09 -37.11
CA ASP A 86 -6.16 2.76 -38.27
C ASP A 86 -6.50 4.02 -39.10
N GLU A 87 -6.86 5.13 -38.44
CA GLU A 87 -7.12 6.40 -39.11
C GLU A 87 -5.88 6.94 -39.85
N GLU A 88 -4.70 6.86 -39.24
CA GLU A 88 -3.45 7.27 -39.87
C GLU A 88 -3.06 6.37 -41.03
N SER A 89 -3.22 5.06 -40.87
CA SER A 89 -2.94 4.06 -41.91
C SER A 89 -3.84 4.26 -43.13
N LYS A 90 -5.13 4.52 -42.91
CA LYS A 90 -6.08 4.82 -43.98
C LYS A 90 -5.72 6.10 -44.73
N LYS A 91 -5.37 7.18 -44.02
CA LYS A 91 -4.90 8.43 -44.64
C LYS A 91 -3.64 8.21 -45.48
N ALA A 92 -2.70 7.42 -44.98
CA ALA A 92 -1.48 7.09 -45.71
C ALA A 92 -1.78 6.33 -47.01
N LEU A 93 -2.69 5.35 -46.97
CA LEU A 93 -3.14 4.61 -48.16
C LEU A 93 -3.86 5.51 -49.18
N GLU A 94 -4.79 6.37 -48.71
CA GLU A 94 -5.54 7.30 -49.56
C GLU A 94 -4.60 8.26 -50.30
N ASN A 95 -3.62 8.82 -49.59
CA ASN A 95 -2.69 9.79 -50.15
C ASN A 95 -1.60 9.15 -51.03
N SER A 96 -1.11 7.98 -50.66
CA SER A 96 0.08 7.38 -51.31
C SER A 96 -0.26 6.43 -52.44
N ILE A 97 -1.45 5.82 -52.42
CA ILE A 97 -1.86 4.79 -53.39
C ILE A 97 -3.07 5.26 -54.18
N ILE A 98 -4.19 5.52 -53.48
CA ILE A 98 -5.48 5.69 -54.16
C ILE A 98 -5.49 6.96 -54.99
N SER A 99 -5.09 8.10 -54.40
CA SER A 99 -5.12 9.39 -55.12
C SER A 99 -4.16 9.43 -56.32
N PRO A 100 -2.91 8.95 -56.22
CA PRO A 100 -1.99 8.90 -57.36
C PRO A 100 -2.38 7.89 -58.45
N LEU A 101 -3.02 6.77 -58.09
CA LEU A 101 -3.47 5.76 -59.06
C LEU A 101 -4.78 6.17 -59.76
N ALA A 102 -5.71 6.75 -59.02
CA ALA A 102 -6.97 7.27 -59.55
C ALA A 102 -6.72 8.42 -60.53
N SER A 103 -5.83 9.36 -60.20
CA SER A 103 -5.43 10.45 -61.10
C SER A 103 -4.77 9.96 -62.40
N ARG A 104 -4.27 8.71 -62.43
CA ARG A 104 -3.66 8.09 -63.61
C ARG A 104 -4.54 7.03 -64.28
N ASN A 105 -5.80 6.89 -63.85
CA ASN A 105 -6.75 5.89 -64.36
C ASN A 105 -6.24 4.44 -64.30
N MET A 106 -5.32 4.15 -63.39
CA MET A 106 -4.65 2.87 -63.26
C MET A 106 -5.19 2.11 -62.04
N LEU A 107 -6.09 1.15 -62.25
CA LEU A 107 -6.51 0.25 -61.17
C LEU A 107 -5.67 -1.03 -61.18
N ARG A 108 -4.95 -1.22 -60.06
CA ARG A 108 -4.31 -2.46 -59.57
C ARG A 108 -3.00 -2.87 -60.27
N SER A 109 -1.89 -2.42 -59.68
CA SER A 109 -0.53 -2.95 -59.88
C SER A 109 -0.17 -3.90 -58.73
N SER A 110 0.68 -4.91 -58.99
CA SER A 110 1.29 -5.79 -57.99
C SER A 110 2.01 -5.03 -56.86
N SER A 111 2.47 -3.80 -57.11
CA SER A 111 3.02 -2.89 -56.11
C SER A 111 2.06 -2.58 -54.96
N ALA A 112 0.74 -2.59 -55.20
CA ALA A 112 -0.24 -2.36 -54.15
C ALA A 112 -0.32 -3.54 -53.17
N THR A 113 -0.13 -4.78 -53.64
CA THR A 113 -0.23 -5.98 -52.78
C THR A 113 0.92 -6.04 -51.77
N ASN A 114 2.15 -5.75 -52.19
CA ASN A 114 3.29 -5.67 -51.28
C ASN A 114 3.10 -4.55 -50.25
N LEU A 115 2.55 -3.40 -50.66
CA LEU A 115 2.32 -2.27 -49.76
C LEU A 115 1.23 -2.56 -48.73
N TYR A 116 0.15 -3.26 -49.11
CA TYR A 116 -0.83 -3.75 -48.13
C TYR A 116 -0.22 -4.75 -47.15
N SER A 117 0.62 -5.67 -47.63
CA SER A 117 1.33 -6.63 -46.76
C SER A 117 2.25 -5.91 -45.78
N ASP A 118 3.04 -4.94 -46.24
CA ASP A 118 3.97 -4.18 -45.42
C ASP A 118 3.24 -3.29 -44.40
N LEU A 119 2.13 -2.65 -44.80
CA LEU A 119 1.28 -1.87 -43.90
C LEU A 119 0.63 -2.75 -42.84
N SER A 120 0.08 -3.90 -43.23
CA SER A 120 -0.50 -4.86 -42.28
C SER A 120 0.54 -5.34 -41.26
N LYS A 121 1.78 -5.57 -41.70
CA LYS A 121 2.89 -5.94 -40.82
C LYS A 121 3.23 -4.80 -39.87
N ASN A 122 3.37 -3.58 -40.40
CA ASN A 122 3.69 -2.38 -39.63
C ASN A 122 2.62 -2.07 -38.56
N ILE A 123 1.33 -2.20 -38.90
CA ILE A 123 0.22 -2.06 -37.95
C ILE A 123 0.33 -3.11 -36.85
N THR A 124 0.55 -4.39 -37.22
CA THR A 124 0.68 -5.49 -36.26
C THR A 124 1.86 -5.26 -35.30
N ASP A 125 3.01 -4.84 -35.82
CA ASP A 125 4.21 -4.56 -35.04
C ASP A 125 3.99 -3.37 -34.08
N ASN A 126 3.34 -2.31 -34.55
CA ASN A 126 3.00 -1.14 -33.73
C ASN A 126 2.05 -1.50 -32.56
N ILE A 127 0.99 -2.27 -32.84
CA ILE A 127 0.06 -2.74 -31.80
C ILE A 127 0.77 -3.65 -30.80
N SER A 128 1.63 -4.56 -31.27
CA SER A 128 2.40 -5.46 -30.41
C SER A 128 3.35 -4.67 -29.49
N ASN A 129 4.09 -3.70 -30.04
CA ASN A 129 4.99 -2.84 -29.29
C ASN A 129 4.24 -2.00 -28.26
N TYR A 130 3.12 -1.39 -28.64
CA TYR A 130 2.31 -0.59 -27.72
C TYR A 130 1.70 -1.45 -26.61
N THR A 131 1.27 -2.67 -26.92
CA THR A 131 0.78 -3.64 -25.93
C THR A 131 1.88 -3.96 -24.90
N ALA A 132 3.10 -4.25 -25.35
CA ALA A 132 4.23 -4.49 -24.46
C ALA A 132 4.54 -3.27 -23.57
N GLN A 133 4.48 -2.06 -24.12
CA GLN A 133 4.64 -0.81 -23.37
C GLN A 133 3.52 -0.62 -22.34
N LEU A 134 2.27 -0.90 -22.68
CA LEU A 134 1.15 -0.82 -21.74
C LEU A 134 1.34 -1.77 -20.56
N LEU A 135 1.76 -3.01 -20.81
CA LEU A 135 2.01 -3.98 -19.73
C LEU A 135 3.16 -3.53 -18.82
N ALA A 136 4.26 -3.04 -19.40
CA ALA A 136 5.39 -2.50 -18.63
C ALA A 136 5.00 -1.27 -17.80
N ASN A 137 4.20 -0.37 -18.38
CA ASN A 137 3.68 0.80 -17.67
C ASN A 137 2.70 0.39 -16.56
N SER A 138 1.83 -0.61 -16.80
CA SER A 138 0.92 -1.15 -15.79
C SER A 138 1.70 -1.70 -14.60
N GLN A 139 2.72 -2.53 -14.85
CA GLN A 139 3.60 -3.06 -13.82
C GLN A 139 4.30 -1.92 -13.04
N LYS A 140 4.84 -0.92 -13.74
CA LYS A 140 5.48 0.23 -13.09
C LYS A 140 4.51 1.01 -12.20
N ASN A 141 3.34 1.36 -12.73
CA ASN A 141 2.33 2.13 -12.00
C ASN A 141 1.84 1.38 -10.76
N THR A 142 1.61 0.07 -10.88
CA THR A 142 1.24 -0.78 -9.74
C THR A 142 2.35 -0.82 -8.69
N GLY A 143 3.61 -0.93 -9.12
CA GLY A 143 4.77 -0.86 -8.21
C GLY A 143 4.87 0.48 -7.47
N ASP A 144 4.70 1.59 -8.18
CA ASP A 144 4.71 2.94 -7.60
C ASP A 144 3.56 3.12 -6.60
N MET A 145 2.38 2.55 -6.89
CA MET A 145 1.24 2.57 -5.99
C MET A 145 1.46 1.73 -4.73
N ILE A 146 2.01 0.52 -4.86
CA ILE A 146 2.37 -0.33 -3.71
C ILE A 146 3.36 0.41 -2.80
N ALA A 147 4.37 1.06 -3.37
CA ALA A 147 5.34 1.84 -2.62
C ALA A 147 4.68 3.01 -1.86
N LEU A 148 3.80 3.77 -2.54
CA LEU A 148 3.07 4.87 -1.93
C LEU A 148 2.19 4.39 -0.76
N LEU A 149 1.41 3.33 -0.98
CA LEU A 149 0.53 2.75 0.03
C LEU A 149 1.31 2.23 1.24
N THR A 150 2.41 1.52 1.00
CA THR A 150 3.29 1.01 2.06
C THR A 150 3.89 2.14 2.89
N ASN A 151 4.34 3.22 2.25
CA ASN A 151 4.85 4.39 2.96
C ASN A 151 3.77 5.07 3.82
N ALA A 152 2.55 5.20 3.32
CA ALA A 152 1.43 5.76 4.07
C ALA A 152 1.01 4.84 5.24
N TYR A 153 1.05 3.53 5.06
CA TYR A 153 0.80 2.55 6.11
C TYR A 153 1.83 2.65 7.24
N LEU A 154 3.12 2.74 6.90
CA LEU A 154 4.19 2.92 7.90
C LEU A 154 4.02 4.22 8.70
N GLN A 155 3.59 5.31 8.05
CA GLN A 155 3.26 6.56 8.75
C GLN A 155 2.08 6.39 9.72
N GLY A 156 1.04 5.66 9.30
CA GLY A 156 -0.07 5.30 10.18
C GLY A 156 0.39 4.47 11.38
N GLN A 157 1.31 3.52 11.17
CA GLN A 157 1.88 2.71 12.24
C GLN A 157 2.71 3.54 13.23
N ASN A 158 3.44 4.56 12.75
CA ASN A 158 4.14 5.50 13.63
C ASN A 158 3.17 6.31 14.49
N ALA A 159 2.04 6.76 13.93
CA ALA A 159 0.99 7.44 14.69
C ALA A 159 0.36 6.52 15.76
N VAL A 160 0.13 5.25 15.42
CA VAL A 160 -0.32 4.21 16.37
C VAL A 160 0.70 4.04 17.50
N ASN A 161 1.97 3.79 17.17
CA ASN A 161 3.03 3.53 18.15
C ASN A 161 3.26 4.73 19.09
N GLY A 162 3.23 5.95 18.56
CA GLY A 162 3.36 7.17 19.36
C GLY A 162 2.21 7.33 20.36
N ASN A 163 0.97 7.10 19.92
CA ASN A 163 -0.20 7.20 20.80
C ASN A 163 -0.28 6.04 21.79
N GLN A 164 0.22 4.85 21.43
CA GLN A 164 0.39 3.73 22.36
C GLN A 164 1.35 4.09 23.49
N ALA A 165 2.55 4.59 23.15
CA ALA A 165 3.55 4.97 24.13
C ALA A 165 3.03 6.07 25.09
N LEU A 166 2.30 7.05 24.55
CA LEU A 166 1.67 8.10 25.36
C LEU A 166 0.60 7.52 26.31
N SER A 167 -0.26 6.63 25.80
CA SER A 167 -1.30 5.99 26.62
C SER A 167 -0.71 5.15 27.74
N LEU A 168 0.34 4.38 27.44
CA LEU A 168 1.06 3.59 28.41
C LEU A 168 1.70 4.49 29.46
N THR A 169 2.44 5.52 29.05
CA THR A 169 3.09 6.47 29.98
C THR A 169 2.07 7.14 30.91
N THR A 170 0.93 7.54 30.37
CA THR A 170 -0.16 8.16 31.15
C THR A 170 -0.76 7.16 32.14
N SER A 171 -0.98 5.91 31.72
CA SER A 171 -1.51 4.86 32.60
C SER A 171 -0.52 4.47 33.70
N SER A 172 0.78 4.38 33.39
CA SER A 172 1.88 4.17 34.34
C SER A 172 1.94 5.28 35.39
N GLY A 173 1.84 6.55 34.96
CA GLY A 173 1.82 7.69 35.88
C GLY A 173 0.61 7.70 36.82
N ASN A 174 -0.49 7.04 36.42
CA ASN A 174 -1.71 6.89 37.20
C ASN A 174 -1.80 5.54 37.94
N ALA A 175 -0.77 4.71 37.88
CA ALA A 175 -0.78 3.37 38.44
C ALA A 175 -0.68 3.39 39.97
N THR A 176 -1.36 2.45 40.62
CA THR A 176 -1.23 2.24 42.07
C THR A 176 -0.21 1.13 42.31
N THR A 177 0.77 1.39 43.17
CA THR A 177 1.72 0.35 43.61
C THR A 177 1.37 -0.06 45.04
N THR A 178 1.01 -1.32 45.22
CA THR A 178 0.77 -1.88 46.55
C THR A 178 1.96 -2.77 46.91
N GLY A 179 2.66 -2.43 47.99
CA GLY A 179 3.78 -3.20 48.53
C GLY A 179 3.54 -3.56 49.98
N THR A 180 3.81 -4.80 50.36
CA THR A 180 3.78 -5.24 51.76
C THR A 180 5.15 -4.96 52.38
N GLY A 181 5.33 -3.80 52.99
CA GLY A 181 6.51 -3.49 53.80
C GLY A 181 6.25 -3.85 55.26
N SER A 182 6.86 -4.91 55.79
CA SER A 182 6.91 -5.11 57.24
C SER A 182 7.85 -4.08 57.86
N THR A 183 7.29 -3.00 58.41
CA THR A 183 8.03 -2.11 59.32
C THR A 183 8.30 -2.87 60.61
N LYS A 184 9.51 -3.42 60.76
CA LYS A 184 10.00 -3.85 62.07
C LYS A 184 10.20 -2.61 62.94
N SER A 185 9.26 -2.37 63.85
CA SER A 185 9.44 -1.48 65.00
C SER A 185 10.41 -2.15 65.97
N TYR A 186 11.57 -1.54 66.19
CA TYR A 186 12.46 -1.91 67.28
C TYR A 186 12.09 -1.06 68.50
N SER A 187 11.41 -1.67 69.46
CA SER A 187 11.24 -1.09 70.80
C SER A 187 12.54 -1.34 71.57
N TYR A 188 13.29 -0.27 71.88
CA TYR A 188 14.32 -0.33 72.91
C TYR A 188 13.64 -0.18 74.27
N GLY A 189 13.46 -1.29 74.98
CA GLY A 189 13.08 -1.28 76.39
C GLY A 189 14.22 -0.70 77.23
N LEU A 190 13.89 0.27 78.09
CA LEU A 190 14.73 0.76 79.17
C LEU A 190 14.93 -0.31 80.24
#